data_AF-A0AAP8SP31-F1
#
_entry.id   AF-A0AAP8SP31-F1
#
_cell.length_a   1.000
_cell.length_b   1.000
_cell.length_c   1.000
_cell.angle_alpha   90.00
_cell.angle_beta   90.00
_cell.angle_gamma   90.00
#
_symmetry.space_group_name_H-M   'P 1'
#
loop_
_entity.id
_entity.type
_entity.pdbx_description
1 polymer ?
#
loop_
_entity_poly.entity_id
_entity_poly.type
_entity_poly.pdbx_seq_one_letter_code
_entity_poly.pdbx_strand_id
1 'polypeptide(L)'
;MEEVGSLNPALNVLHGMLLITLIVATVNYLLSCLYNDRKDRSILFWKSMPVSEWEEVLVRLSVALFVAPAMYIAVSLILQMVFILLAMVLVSQMNKDPFEAVLGNIEFGHLLVQQIGGWLLTALWVVPVYAYLMLASAFAKRSPFLTAVVPVIGMVIVEGLWLGTDYAVTAVKNHLPYFIGGESSVGFHLHAGFWANIDYLSLFLGLAFAAAAVVASVYLRRYRFEI
;
A
#
# COMPACT_ATOMS: atom_id res chain seq x y z
N MET A 1 39.29 -16.05 -0.41
CA MET A 1 38.47 -14.85 -0.62
C MET A 1 37.07 -15.24 -0.20
N GLU A 2 36.75 -15.11 1.09
CA GLU A 2 35.37 -15.31 1.55
C GLU A 2 34.54 -14.16 1.01
N GLU A 3 33.58 -14.49 0.15
CA GLU A 3 32.53 -13.58 -0.27
C GLU A 3 31.92 -12.96 0.98
N VAL A 4 32.16 -11.67 1.19
CA VAL A 4 31.31 -10.88 2.07
C VAL A 4 29.96 -10.90 1.36
N GLY A 5 29.10 -11.87 1.72
CA GLY A 5 27.81 -12.06 1.10
C GLY A 5 27.12 -10.71 1.01
N SER A 6 26.69 -10.33 -0.20
CA SER A 6 26.14 -9.00 -0.48
C SER A 6 25.19 -8.58 0.64
N LEU A 7 25.31 -7.34 1.14
CA LEU A 7 24.43 -6.84 2.22
C LEU A 7 23.00 -6.56 1.72
N ASN A 8 22.79 -6.63 0.40
CA ASN A 8 21.56 -6.32 -0.31
C ASN A 8 20.37 -7.24 0.05
N PRO A 9 20.52 -8.58 0.22
CA PRO A 9 19.42 -9.46 0.61
C PRO A 9 18.90 -9.14 2.01
N ALA A 10 19.79 -8.82 2.97
CA ALA A 10 19.39 -8.45 4.32
C ALA A 10 18.58 -7.14 4.33
N LEU A 11 19.02 -6.13 3.57
CA LEU A 11 18.28 -4.87 3.39
C LEU A 11 16.93 -5.09 2.70
N ASN A 12 16.88 -5.93 1.67
CA ASN A 12 15.64 -6.28 0.96
C ASN A 12 14.62 -6.97 1.88
N VAL A 13 15.06 -7.87 2.77
CA VAL A 13 14.18 -8.52 3.75
C VAL A 13 13.60 -7.49 4.72
N LEU A 14 14.41 -6.56 5.23
CA LEU A 14 13.94 -5.48 6.12
C LEU A 14 12.90 -4.61 5.42
N HIS A 15 13.16 -4.19 4.19
CA HIS A 15 12.22 -3.38 3.40
C HIS A 15 10.91 -4.14 3.11
N GLY A 16 10.98 -5.45 2.88
CA GLY A 16 9.80 -6.30 2.70
C GLY A 16 8.95 -6.43 3.96
N MET A 17 9.56 -6.58 5.13
CA MET A 17 8.83 -6.61 6.41
C MET A 17 8.11 -5.28 6.67
N LEU A 18 8.77 -4.15 6.40
CA LEU A 18 8.17 -2.83 6.49
C LEU A 18 7.02 -2.67 5.47
N LEU A 19 7.16 -3.22 4.26
CA LEU A 19 6.14 -3.15 3.21
C LEU A 19 4.87 -3.90 3.63
N ILE A 20 5.01 -5.12 4.19
CA ILE A 20 3.89 -5.88 4.74
C ILE A 20 3.21 -5.09 5.85
N THR A 21 4.01 -4.46 6.72
CA THR A 21 3.48 -3.62 7.81
C THR A 21 2.66 -2.46 7.26
N LEU A 22 3.15 -1.77 6.23
CA LEU A 22 2.42 -0.70 5.55
C LEU A 22 1.11 -1.20 4.93
N ILE A 23 1.12 -2.33 4.23
CA ILE A 23 -0.09 -2.91 3.61
C ILE A 23 -1.12 -3.25 4.68
N VAL A 24 -0.71 -3.95 5.75
CA VAL A 24 -1.60 -4.33 6.85
C VAL A 24 -2.15 -3.08 7.54
N ALA A 25 -1.31 -2.08 7.82
CA ALA A 25 -1.71 -0.84 8.47
C ALA A 25 -2.71 -0.05 7.62
N THR A 26 -2.43 0.13 6.32
CA THR A 26 -3.30 0.88 5.39
C THR A 26 -4.64 0.18 5.16
N VAL A 27 -4.65 -1.15 5.00
CA VAL A 27 -5.88 -1.93 4.87
C VAL A 27 -6.74 -1.81 6.13
N ASN A 28 -6.15 -1.99 7.32
CA ASN A 28 -6.89 -1.87 8.58
C ASN A 28 -7.41 -0.45 8.81
N TYR A 29 -6.59 0.56 8.49
CA TYR A 29 -6.97 1.97 8.57
C TYR A 29 -8.17 2.28 7.68
N LEU A 30 -8.11 1.93 6.39
CA LEU A 30 -9.19 2.22 5.44
C LEU A 30 -10.48 1.46 5.79
N LEU A 31 -10.38 0.19 6.19
CA LEU A 31 -11.53 -0.61 6.60
C LEU A 31 -12.19 -0.07 7.87
N SER A 32 -11.43 0.53 8.78
CA SER A 32 -11.96 0.96 10.08
C SER A 32 -12.36 2.42 10.13
N CYS A 33 -11.79 3.27 9.27
CA CYS A 33 -11.88 4.73 9.43
C CYS A 33 -13.32 5.27 9.43
N LEU A 34 -14.17 4.93 8.44
CA LEU A 34 -15.55 5.42 8.35
C LEU A 34 -16.53 4.58 9.19
N TYR A 35 -16.17 3.33 9.47
CA TYR A 35 -16.94 2.46 10.34
C TYR A 35 -16.87 2.93 11.79
N ASN A 36 -15.67 3.22 12.30
CA ASN A 36 -15.46 3.67 13.67
C ASN A 36 -16.14 5.01 13.94
N ASP A 37 -16.15 5.92 12.97
CA ASP A 37 -16.89 7.19 13.06
C ASP A 37 -18.38 7.00 13.41
N ARG A 38 -19.01 5.98 12.79
CA ARG A 38 -20.42 5.63 13.03
C ARG A 38 -20.58 4.88 14.33
N LYS A 39 -19.66 3.95 14.61
CA LYS A 39 -19.67 3.13 15.83
C LYS A 39 -19.58 3.97 17.10
N ASP A 40 -18.69 4.94 17.11
CA ASP A 40 -18.44 5.80 18.27
C ASP A 40 -19.29 7.08 18.23
N ARG A 41 -20.17 7.22 17.23
CA ARG A 41 -21.04 8.38 16.97
C ARG A 41 -20.30 9.72 16.79
N SER A 42 -18.97 9.69 16.60
CA SER A 42 -18.16 10.88 16.29
C SER A 42 -18.55 11.50 14.95
N ILE A 43 -19.23 10.75 14.07
CA ILE A 43 -19.82 11.30 12.84
C ILE A 43 -20.75 12.50 13.10
N LEU A 44 -21.48 12.54 14.22
CA LEU A 44 -22.36 13.67 14.57
C LEU A 44 -21.57 14.92 14.95
N PHE A 45 -20.42 14.73 15.60
CA PHE A 45 -19.50 15.81 15.95
C PHE A 45 -18.87 16.41 14.70
N TRP A 46 -18.37 15.58 13.77
CA TRP A 46 -17.82 16.06 12.50
C TRP A 46 -18.86 16.80 11.66
N LYS A 47 -20.12 16.39 11.70
CA LYS A 47 -21.20 17.12 11.02
C LYS A 47 -21.55 18.47 11.65
N SER A 48 -21.31 18.65 12.94
CA SER A 48 -21.50 19.95 13.59
C SER A 48 -20.37 20.93 13.30
N MET A 49 -19.22 20.42 12.83
CA MET A 49 -18.11 21.25 12.39
C MET A 49 -18.39 21.80 10.98
N PRO A 50 -17.82 22.97 10.63
CA PRO A 50 -17.92 23.52 9.28
C PRO A 50 -16.99 22.79 8.29
N VAL A 51 -17.04 21.44 8.28
CA VAL A 51 -16.24 20.57 7.42
C VAL A 51 -17.18 19.74 6.56
N SER A 52 -16.91 19.65 5.26
CA SER A 52 -17.72 18.90 4.33
C SER A 52 -17.46 17.39 4.40
N GLU A 53 -18.46 16.59 4.01
CA GLU A 53 -18.34 15.13 3.90
C GLU A 53 -17.25 14.71 2.90
N TRP A 54 -17.04 15.53 1.86
CA TRP A 54 -16.00 15.31 0.85
C TRP A 54 -14.61 15.47 1.44
N GLU A 55 -14.37 16.54 2.21
CA GLU A 55 -13.08 16.78 2.85
C GLU A 55 -12.73 15.64 3.82
N GLU A 56 -13.68 15.19 4.64
CA GLU A 56 -13.47 14.06 5.56
C GLU A 56 -13.05 12.77 4.85
N VAL A 57 -13.70 12.45 3.73
CA VAL A 57 -13.39 11.24 2.96
C VAL A 57 -12.05 11.40 2.23
N LEU A 58 -11.84 12.53 1.54
CA LEU A 58 -10.63 12.76 0.76
C LEU A 58 -9.38 12.89 1.61
N VAL A 59 -9.47 13.49 2.81
CA VAL A 59 -8.33 13.60 3.73
C VAL A 59 -7.89 12.22 4.20
N ARG A 60 -8.81 11.33 4.58
CA ARG A 60 -8.46 9.97 5.02
C ARG A 60 -7.90 9.12 3.88
N LEU A 61 -8.48 9.25 2.69
CA LEU A 61 -7.92 8.60 1.50
C LEU A 61 -6.50 9.13 1.19
N SER A 62 -6.29 10.44 1.31
CA SER A 62 -4.98 11.08 1.11
C SER A 62 -3.97 10.64 2.17
N VAL A 63 -4.38 10.44 3.42
CA VAL A 63 -3.52 9.88 4.47
C VAL A 63 -3.03 8.48 4.09
N ALA A 64 -3.92 7.62 3.59
CA ALA A 64 -3.54 6.29 3.14
C ALA A 64 -2.64 6.30 1.90
N LEU A 65 -2.89 7.22 0.94
CA LEU A 65 -2.12 7.32 -0.30
C LEU A 65 -0.76 8.00 -0.13
N PHE A 66 -0.70 9.05 0.69
CA PHE A 66 0.45 9.95 0.78
C PHE A 66 1.17 9.86 2.14
N VAL A 67 0.44 9.98 3.24
CA VAL A 67 1.09 10.07 4.56
C VAL A 67 1.67 8.71 4.99
N ALA A 68 0.90 7.63 4.83
CA ALA A 68 1.35 6.31 5.25
C ALA A 68 2.59 5.81 4.47
N PRO A 69 2.66 5.93 3.12
CA PRO A 69 3.87 5.52 2.42
C PRO A 69 5.03 6.50 2.62
N ALA A 70 4.80 7.80 2.81
CA ALA A 70 5.86 8.73 3.20
C ALA A 70 6.50 8.34 4.54
N MET A 71 5.69 7.94 5.52
CA MET A 71 6.17 7.42 6.80
C MET A 71 6.97 6.12 6.61
N TYR A 72 6.50 5.21 5.76
CA TYR A 72 7.24 3.99 5.40
C TYR A 72 8.60 4.33 4.79
N ILE A 73 8.66 5.23 3.81
CA ILE A 73 9.92 5.65 3.18
C ILE A 73 10.85 6.24 4.26
N ALA A 74 10.37 7.18 5.08
CA ALA A 74 11.18 7.80 6.13
C ALA A 74 11.76 6.76 7.12
N VAL A 75 10.93 5.83 7.60
CA VAL A 75 11.38 4.77 8.52
C VAL A 75 12.35 3.81 7.83
N SER A 76 12.08 3.44 6.57
CA SER A 76 12.95 2.57 5.77
C SER A 76 14.33 3.19 5.58
N LEU A 77 14.39 4.49 5.29
CA LEU A 77 15.64 5.24 5.17
C LEU A 77 16.43 5.23 6.48
N ILE A 78 15.78 5.53 7.59
CA ILE A 78 16.42 5.51 8.92
C ILE A 78 16.98 4.12 9.22
N LEU A 79 16.18 3.07 8.98
CA LEU A 79 16.59 1.70 9.24
C LEU A 79 17.77 1.28 8.36
N GLN A 80 17.76 1.65 7.08
CA GLN A 80 18.86 1.41 6.15
C GLN A 80 20.15 2.11 6.62
N MET A 81 20.06 3.36 7.08
CA MET A 81 21.21 4.09 7.62
C MET A 81 21.77 3.41 8.88
N VAL A 82 20.90 2.96 9.80
CA VAL A 82 21.31 2.22 10.99
C VAL A 82 21.99 0.90 10.62
N PHE A 83 21.46 0.18 9.64
CA PHE A 83 22.04 -1.09 9.18
C PHE A 83 23.42 -0.91 8.56
N ILE A 84 23.60 0.13 7.74
CA ILE A 84 24.91 0.47 7.15
C ILE A 84 25.93 0.79 8.25
N LEU A 85 25.54 1.59 9.25
CA LEU A 85 26.42 1.93 10.38
C LEU A 85 26.81 0.70 11.19
N LEU A 86 25.85 -0.20 11.48
CA LEU A 86 26.13 -1.46 12.16
C LEU A 86 27.07 -2.35 11.34
N ALA A 87 26.86 -2.45 10.03
CA ALA A 87 27.74 -3.20 9.14
C ALA A 87 29.17 -2.64 9.14
N MET A 88 29.33 -1.31 9.11
CA MET A 88 30.65 -0.67 9.21
C MET A 88 31.36 -1.00 10.53
N VAL A 89 30.63 -0.95 11.66
CA VAL A 89 31.17 -1.31 12.98
C VAL A 89 31.57 -2.79 13.03
N LEU A 90 30.77 -3.70 12.47
CA LEU A 90 31.11 -5.12 12.46
C LEU A 90 32.36 -5.40 11.60
N VAL A 91 32.45 -4.77 10.42
CA VAL A 91 33.60 -4.93 9.53
C VAL A 91 34.88 -4.35 10.13
N SER A 92 34.81 -3.23 10.86
CA SER A 92 35.99 -2.65 11.52
C SER A 92 36.60 -3.59 12.55
N GLN A 93 35.79 -4.47 13.17
CA GLN A 93 36.29 -5.49 14.10
C GLN A 93 36.99 -6.66 13.37
N MET A 94 36.84 -6.78 12.05
CA MET A 94 37.38 -7.87 11.24
C MET A 94 38.69 -7.51 10.50
N ASN A 95 39.37 -6.42 10.89
CA ASN A 95 40.60 -5.92 10.24
C ASN A 95 40.46 -5.68 8.71
N LYS A 96 39.25 -5.38 8.24
CA LYS A 96 38.96 -5.00 6.85
C LYS A 96 38.58 -3.53 6.80
N ASP A 97 38.90 -2.85 5.69
CA ASP A 97 38.52 -1.46 5.48
C ASP A 97 36.98 -1.34 5.38
N PRO A 98 36.30 -0.68 6.35
CA PRO A 98 34.84 -0.65 6.40
C PRO A 98 34.21 0.09 5.22
N PHE A 99 34.90 1.12 4.71
CA PHE A 99 34.43 1.90 3.58
C PHE A 99 34.40 1.07 2.29
N GLU A 100 35.48 0.34 1.99
CA GLU A 100 35.54 -0.48 0.78
C GLU A 100 34.58 -1.67 0.84
N ALA A 101 34.51 -2.35 1.98
CA ALA A 101 33.67 -3.53 2.15
C ALA A 101 32.16 -3.21 2.15
N VAL A 102 31.74 -2.07 2.71
CA VAL A 102 30.31 -1.74 2.89
C VAL A 102 29.81 -0.79 1.80
N LEU A 103 30.46 0.35 1.56
CA LEU A 103 30.00 1.31 0.55
C LEU A 103 30.26 0.82 -0.88
N GLY A 104 31.29 -0.01 -1.10
CA GLY A 104 31.58 -0.59 -2.42
C GLY A 104 30.57 -1.66 -2.87
N ASN A 105 29.81 -2.25 -1.94
CA ASN A 105 28.88 -3.35 -2.21
C ASN A 105 27.39 -2.99 -2.06
N ILE A 106 27.07 -1.74 -1.71
CA ILE A 106 25.69 -1.27 -1.50
C ILE A 106 25.33 -0.25 -2.58
N GLU A 107 24.32 -0.57 -3.39
CA GLU A 107 23.76 0.34 -4.39
C GLU A 107 22.78 1.35 -3.77
N PHE A 108 23.27 2.16 -2.83
CA PHE A 108 22.46 3.08 -2.03
C PHE A 108 21.60 4.02 -2.90
N GLY A 109 22.22 4.66 -3.89
CA GLY A 109 21.53 5.61 -4.77
C GLY A 109 20.43 4.96 -5.60
N HIS A 110 20.62 3.71 -6.05
CA HIS A 110 19.63 3.00 -6.85
C HIS A 110 18.40 2.64 -6.01
N LEU A 111 18.61 2.12 -4.79
CA LEU A 111 17.54 1.77 -3.86
C LEU A 111 16.71 3.00 -3.45
N LEU A 112 17.36 4.14 -3.19
CA LEU A 112 16.69 5.41 -2.88
C LEU A 112 15.81 5.90 -4.02
N VAL A 113 16.36 5.95 -5.23
CA VAL A 113 15.65 6.46 -6.41
C VAL A 113 14.45 5.57 -6.75
N GLN A 114 14.58 4.25 -6.59
CA GLN A 114 13.45 3.34 -6.80
C GLN A 114 12.35 3.56 -5.76
N GLN A 115 12.72 3.72 -4.49
CA GLN A 115 11.77 3.84 -3.38
C GLN A 115 10.99 5.17 -3.39
N ILE A 116 11.63 6.26 -3.84
CA ILE A 116 10.96 7.57 -3.99
C ILE A 116 10.26 7.69 -5.35
N GLY A 117 10.92 7.27 -6.43
CA GLY A 117 10.45 7.50 -7.80
C GLY A 117 9.24 6.65 -8.20
N GLY A 118 9.12 5.43 -7.66
CA GLY A 118 7.98 4.56 -7.98
C GLY A 118 6.69 4.93 -7.26
N TRP A 119 6.74 5.74 -6.21
CA TRP A 119 5.63 5.88 -5.28
C TRP A 119 4.41 6.62 -5.86
N LEU A 120 4.60 7.75 -6.54
CA LEU A 120 3.46 8.50 -7.09
C LEU A 120 2.66 7.68 -8.10
N LEU A 121 3.38 6.89 -8.88
CA LEU A 121 2.81 6.00 -9.87
C LEU A 121 2.09 4.80 -9.22
N THR A 122 2.65 4.21 -8.16
CA THR A 122 1.96 3.18 -7.38
C THR A 122 0.75 3.71 -6.64
N ALA A 123 0.79 4.96 -6.14
CA ALA A 123 -0.36 5.59 -5.52
C ALA A 123 -1.54 5.66 -6.50
N LEU A 124 -1.31 6.08 -7.75
CA LEU A 124 -2.33 6.13 -8.80
C LEU A 124 -2.93 4.75 -9.09
N TRP A 125 -2.08 3.71 -9.11
CA TRP A 125 -2.50 2.34 -9.36
C TRP A 125 -3.30 1.72 -8.21
N VAL A 126 -2.99 2.10 -6.96
CA VAL A 126 -3.60 1.51 -5.76
C VAL A 126 -4.89 2.23 -5.33
N VAL A 127 -5.16 3.45 -5.82
CA VAL A 127 -6.39 4.22 -5.51
C VAL A 127 -7.68 3.39 -5.65
N PRO A 128 -7.90 2.58 -6.71
CA PRO A 128 -9.13 1.81 -6.86
C PRO A 128 -9.37 0.84 -5.71
N VAL A 129 -8.31 0.17 -5.24
CA VAL A 129 -8.38 -0.75 -4.11
C VAL A 129 -8.64 0.02 -2.81
N TYR A 130 -7.94 1.14 -2.60
CA TYR A 130 -8.12 1.94 -1.39
C TYR A 130 -9.52 2.55 -1.30
N ALA A 131 -10.06 3.05 -2.42
CA ALA A 131 -11.41 3.56 -2.52
C ALA A 131 -12.46 2.46 -2.25
N TYR A 132 -12.22 1.23 -2.73
CA TYR A 132 -13.09 0.09 -2.42
C TYR A 132 -13.09 -0.28 -0.94
N LEU A 133 -11.91 -0.36 -0.30
CA LEU A 133 -11.81 -0.65 1.13
C LEU A 133 -12.51 0.42 1.97
N MET A 134 -12.38 1.69 1.57
CA MET A 134 -13.06 2.81 2.20
C MET A 134 -14.58 2.73 2.01
N LEU A 135 -15.05 2.35 0.82
CA LEU A 135 -16.47 2.11 0.55
C LEU A 135 -17.02 0.97 1.42
N ALA A 136 -16.27 -0.12 1.57
CA ALA A 136 -16.65 -1.22 2.45
C ALA A 136 -16.75 -0.74 3.92
N SER A 137 -15.83 0.13 4.36
CA SER A 137 -15.89 0.79 5.68
C SER A 137 -17.16 1.63 5.86
N ALA A 138 -17.54 2.41 4.85
CA ALA A 138 -18.76 3.22 4.86
C ALA A 138 -20.04 2.36 4.87
N PHE A 139 -20.02 1.21 4.20
CA PHE A 139 -21.20 0.37 4.04
C PHE A 139 -21.41 -0.62 5.20
N ALA A 140 -20.35 -1.01 5.91
CA ALA A 140 -20.39 -2.06 6.91
C ALA A 140 -21.39 -1.79 8.05
N LYS A 141 -22.06 -2.85 8.53
CA LYS A 141 -22.89 -2.84 9.75
C LYS A 141 -22.15 -3.46 10.93
N ARG A 142 -21.54 -4.64 10.74
CA ARG A 142 -20.88 -5.37 11.84
C ARG A 142 -19.39 -5.51 11.68
N SER A 143 -18.94 -5.86 10.48
CA SER A 143 -17.52 -6.11 10.17
C SER A 143 -17.16 -5.50 8.83
N PRO A 144 -16.34 -4.44 8.80
CA PRO A 144 -15.82 -3.87 7.57
C PRO A 144 -15.03 -4.86 6.73
N PHE A 145 -14.22 -5.70 7.38
CA PHE A 145 -13.44 -6.72 6.70
C PHE A 145 -14.31 -7.70 5.93
N LEU A 146 -15.35 -8.26 6.58
CA LEU A 146 -16.28 -9.17 5.89
C LEU A 146 -17.04 -8.46 4.76
N THR A 147 -17.39 -7.20 4.97
CA THR A 147 -18.10 -6.39 3.96
C THR A 147 -17.24 -6.17 2.71
N ALA A 148 -15.92 -6.08 2.85
CA ALA A 148 -14.99 -5.98 1.72
C ALA A 148 -14.70 -7.35 1.07
N VAL A 149 -14.52 -8.40 1.87
CA VAL A 149 -14.05 -9.70 1.35
C VAL A 149 -15.17 -10.51 0.70
N VAL A 150 -16.37 -10.50 1.29
CA VAL A 150 -17.50 -11.33 0.81
C VAL A 150 -17.89 -11.02 -0.64
N PRO A 151 -18.05 -9.75 -1.08
CA PRO A 151 -18.39 -9.45 -2.46
C PRO A 151 -17.31 -9.89 -3.45
N VAL A 152 -16.03 -9.74 -3.09
CA VAL A 152 -14.90 -10.14 -3.94
C VAL A 152 -14.88 -11.65 -4.12
N ILE A 153 -14.98 -12.42 -3.02
CA ILE A 153 -15.03 -13.88 -3.09
C ILE A 153 -16.28 -14.35 -3.86
N GLY A 154 -17.44 -13.74 -3.60
CA GLY A 154 -18.67 -14.07 -4.31
C GLY A 154 -18.54 -13.85 -5.82
N MET A 155 -17.95 -12.74 -6.24
CA MET A 155 -17.72 -12.43 -7.66
C MET A 155 -16.79 -13.46 -8.31
N VAL A 156 -15.67 -13.80 -7.66
CA VAL A 156 -14.72 -14.82 -8.16
C VAL A 156 -15.38 -16.18 -8.32
N ILE A 157 -16.17 -16.62 -7.33
CA ILE A 157 -16.86 -17.91 -7.38
C ILE A 157 -17.92 -17.92 -8.50
N VAL A 158 -18.72 -16.87 -8.61
CA VAL A 158 -19.76 -16.77 -9.64
C VAL A 158 -19.14 -16.78 -11.03
N GLU A 159 -18.09 -15.99 -11.25
CA GLU A 159 -17.40 -15.92 -12.54
C GLU A 159 -16.76 -17.28 -12.91
N GLY A 160 -16.04 -17.90 -11.98
CA GLY A 160 -15.39 -19.19 -12.23
C GLY A 160 -16.39 -20.34 -12.47
N LEU A 161 -17.54 -20.34 -11.79
CA LEU A 161 -18.55 -21.39 -11.94
C LEU A 161 -19.47 -21.19 -13.16
N TRP A 162 -19.79 -19.94 -13.53
CA TRP A 162 -20.80 -19.64 -14.55
C TRP A 162 -20.21 -19.20 -15.90
N LEU A 163 -19.12 -18.43 -15.88
CA LEU A 163 -18.54 -17.82 -17.08
C LEU A 163 -17.27 -18.53 -17.52
N GLY A 164 -16.60 -19.26 -16.62
CA GLY A 164 -15.32 -19.93 -16.90
C GLY A 164 -14.20 -18.94 -17.21
N THR A 165 -14.36 -17.67 -16.82
CA THR A 165 -13.40 -16.58 -17.03
C THR A 165 -12.71 -16.19 -15.73
N ASP A 166 -11.48 -15.68 -15.84
CA ASP A 166 -10.62 -15.28 -14.71
C ASP A 166 -10.47 -13.75 -14.59
N TYR A 167 -11.43 -12.95 -15.07
CA TYR A 167 -11.28 -11.49 -15.10
C TYR A 167 -11.25 -10.88 -13.71
N ALA A 168 -12.11 -11.30 -12.78
CA ALA A 168 -12.11 -10.78 -11.40
C ALA A 168 -10.82 -11.15 -10.66
N VAL A 169 -10.32 -12.37 -10.83
CA VAL A 169 -9.06 -12.81 -10.23
C VAL A 169 -7.89 -12.01 -10.79
N THR A 170 -7.87 -11.83 -12.11
CA THR A 170 -6.83 -11.05 -12.79
C THR A 170 -6.88 -9.59 -12.39
N ALA A 171 -8.08 -8.99 -12.29
CA ALA A 171 -8.24 -7.61 -11.82
C ALA A 171 -7.71 -7.43 -10.39
N VAL A 172 -8.03 -8.34 -9.45
CA VAL A 172 -7.51 -8.27 -8.07
C VAL A 172 -5.99 -8.42 -8.05
N LYS A 173 -5.45 -9.42 -8.75
CA LYS A 173 -4.00 -9.67 -8.82
C LYS A 173 -3.24 -8.48 -9.39
N ASN A 174 -3.77 -7.84 -10.43
CA ASN A 174 -3.12 -6.71 -11.08
C ASN A 174 -2.97 -5.51 -10.15
N HIS A 175 -3.83 -5.37 -9.14
CA HIS A 175 -3.77 -4.25 -8.19
C HIS A 175 -3.06 -4.59 -6.86
N LEU A 176 -2.65 -5.85 -6.67
CA LEU A 176 -1.81 -6.22 -5.54
C LEU A 176 -0.34 -5.93 -5.86
N PRO A 177 0.42 -5.29 -4.96
CA PRO A 177 1.85 -5.11 -5.16
C PRO A 177 2.51 -6.48 -5.28
N TYR A 178 3.31 -6.65 -6.34
CA TYR A 178 4.00 -7.90 -6.64
C TYR A 178 5.04 -8.20 -5.55
N PHE A 179 4.74 -9.18 -4.71
CA PHE A 179 5.63 -9.64 -3.65
C PHE A 179 6.45 -10.82 -4.18
N ILE A 180 7.58 -10.56 -4.87
CA ILE A 180 8.52 -11.61 -5.22
C ILE A 180 9.81 -11.46 -4.44
N GLY A 181 10.01 -12.42 -3.55
CA GLY A 181 11.31 -12.74 -2.97
C GLY A 181 12.21 -13.37 -4.00
N GLY A 182 13.49 -13.04 -3.92
CA GLY A 182 14.55 -13.70 -4.69
C GLY A 182 15.62 -12.70 -5.12
N GLU A 183 15.29 -11.81 -6.07
CA GLU A 183 16.31 -11.03 -6.77
C GLU A 183 15.93 -9.56 -7.07
N SER A 184 14.65 -9.19 -6.96
CA SER A 184 14.17 -7.82 -7.21
C SER A 184 14.16 -6.97 -5.94
N SER A 185 14.59 -5.71 -6.04
CA SER A 185 14.58 -4.75 -4.92
C SER A 185 13.18 -4.63 -4.33
N VAL A 186 13.06 -4.94 -3.05
CA VAL A 186 11.80 -4.86 -2.33
C VAL A 186 11.57 -3.40 -1.97
N GLY A 187 10.75 -2.71 -2.74
CA GLY A 187 10.29 -1.37 -2.41
C GLY A 187 8.85 -1.14 -2.84
N PHE A 188 8.29 0.00 -2.42
CA PHE A 188 6.92 0.42 -2.75
C PHE A 188 6.82 0.93 -4.20
N HIS A 189 7.38 0.17 -5.14
CA HIS A 189 7.41 0.46 -6.56
C HIS A 189 6.96 -0.77 -7.33
N LEU A 190 6.01 -0.58 -8.26
CA LEU A 190 5.71 -1.58 -9.27
C LEU A 190 6.94 -1.68 -10.18
N HIS A 191 7.41 -2.91 -10.43
CA HIS A 191 8.60 -3.24 -11.23
C HIS A 191 8.75 -2.31 -12.44
N ALA A 192 9.95 -1.81 -12.76
CA ALA A 192 10.14 -0.84 -13.86
C ALA A 192 9.56 -1.32 -15.22
N GLY A 193 9.54 -2.63 -15.46
CA GLY A 193 8.89 -3.25 -16.64
C GLY A 193 7.35 -3.27 -16.62
N PHE A 194 6.71 -3.01 -15.48
CA PHE A 194 5.25 -2.86 -15.36
C PHE A 194 4.76 -1.63 -16.14
N TRP A 195 5.45 -0.49 -15.99
CA TRP A 195 5.08 0.75 -16.67
C TRP A 195 5.26 0.70 -18.19
N ALA A 196 6.13 -0.19 -18.68
CA ALA A 196 6.35 -0.40 -20.11
C ALA A 196 5.19 -1.15 -20.81
N ASN A 197 4.34 -1.87 -20.06
CA ASN A 197 3.23 -2.68 -20.59
C ASN A 197 1.91 -2.35 -19.90
N ILE A 198 1.64 -1.07 -19.64
CA ILE A 198 0.37 -0.68 -19.00
C ILE A 198 -0.76 -0.78 -20.01
N ASP A 199 -1.77 -1.57 -19.64
CA ASP A 199 -3.08 -1.47 -20.25
C ASP A 199 -3.78 -0.20 -19.74
N TYR A 200 -3.71 0.86 -20.54
CA TYR A 200 -4.35 2.15 -20.24
C TYR A 200 -5.86 2.04 -20.03
N LEU A 201 -6.51 1.05 -20.64
CA LEU A 201 -7.95 0.82 -20.46
C LEU A 201 -8.23 0.32 -19.05
N SER A 202 -7.46 -0.66 -18.56
CA SER A 202 -7.57 -1.15 -17.18
C SER A 202 -7.32 -0.06 -16.15
N LEU A 203 -6.34 0.82 -16.38
CA LEU A 203 -6.03 1.96 -15.53
C LEU A 203 -7.22 2.95 -15.48
N PHE A 204 -7.76 3.32 -16.65
CA PHE A 204 -8.90 4.24 -16.73
C PHE A 204 -10.14 3.68 -16.04
N LEU A 205 -10.46 2.40 -16.27
CA LEU A 205 -11.57 1.72 -15.60
C LEU A 205 -11.36 1.68 -14.09
N GLY A 206 -10.14 1.40 -13.62
CA GLY A 206 -9.78 1.44 -12.21
C GLY A 206 -10.03 2.81 -11.60
N LEU A 207 -9.59 3.89 -12.25
CA LEU A 207 -9.79 5.27 -11.77
C LEU A 207 -11.26 5.69 -11.80
N ALA A 208 -12.01 5.32 -12.84
CA ALA A 208 -13.44 5.57 -12.91
C ALA A 208 -14.18 4.86 -11.76
N PHE A 209 -13.83 3.60 -11.49
CA PHE A 209 -14.33 2.85 -10.34
C PHE A 209 -13.94 3.51 -9.02
N ALA A 210 -12.69 3.97 -8.87
CA ALA A 210 -12.23 4.67 -7.68
C ALA A 210 -13.07 5.93 -7.40
N ALA A 211 -13.30 6.75 -8.43
CA ALA A 211 -14.13 7.95 -8.32
C ALA A 211 -15.56 7.59 -7.90
N ALA A 212 -16.17 6.58 -8.51
CA ALA A 212 -17.50 6.10 -8.13
C ALA A 212 -17.56 5.58 -6.69
N ALA A 213 -16.55 4.84 -6.24
CA ALA A 213 -16.45 4.32 -4.87
C ALA A 213 -16.27 5.44 -3.83
N VAL A 214 -15.51 6.48 -4.15
CA VAL A 214 -15.38 7.68 -3.30
C VAL A 214 -16.72 8.42 -3.22
N VAL A 215 -17.38 8.68 -4.35
CA VAL A 215 -18.71 9.32 -4.38
C VAL A 215 -19.71 8.52 -3.54
N ALA A 216 -19.73 7.19 -3.70
CA ALA A 216 -20.60 6.31 -2.93
C ALA A 216 -20.28 6.32 -1.43
N SER A 217 -18.99 6.40 -1.06
CA SER A 217 -18.56 6.53 0.34
C SER A 217 -19.07 7.83 0.96
N VAL A 218 -18.94 8.95 0.25
CA VAL A 218 -19.45 10.27 0.67
C VAL A 218 -20.98 10.24 0.80
N TYR A 219 -21.67 9.64 -0.17
CA TYR A 219 -23.12 9.48 -0.14
C TYR A 219 -23.56 8.67 1.09
N LEU A 220 -22.94 7.51 1.34
CA LEU A 220 -23.25 6.68 2.49
C LEU A 220 -23.01 7.42 3.81
N ARG A 221 -21.89 8.15 3.92
CA ARG A 221 -21.61 8.98 5.09
C ARG A 221 -22.64 10.09 5.29
N ARG A 222 -23.17 10.65 4.20
CA ARG A 222 -24.18 11.71 4.25
C ARG A 222 -25.55 11.23 4.71
N TYR A 223 -25.97 10.00 4.40
CA TYR A 223 -27.35 9.55 4.61
C TYR A 223 -27.51 8.39 5.59
N ARG A 224 -26.43 7.71 6.00
CA ARG A 224 -26.52 6.48 6.79
C ARG A 224 -25.67 6.53 8.06
N PHE A 225 -26.33 6.84 9.17
CA PHE A 225 -25.69 7.08 10.47
C PHE A 225 -25.79 5.91 11.44
N GLU A 226 -26.65 4.95 11.13
CA GLU A 226 -26.96 3.82 12.00
C GLU A 226 -26.12 2.59 11.63
N ILE A 227 -25.81 1.79 12.65
CA ILE A 227 -25.19 0.46 12.54
C ILE A 227 -26.27 -0.61 12.70
#